data_AF-A0A150Q5N7-F1
#
_entry.id   AF-A0A150Q5N7-F1
#
_cell.length_a   1.000
_cell.length_b   1.000
_cell.length_c   1.000
_cell.angle_alpha   90.00
_cell.angle_beta   90.00
_cell.angle_gamma   90.00
#
_symmetry.space_group_name_H-M   'P 1'
#
loop_
_entity.id
_entity.type
_entity.pdbx_description
1 polymer ?
#
loop_
_entity_poly.entity_id
_entity_poly.type
_entity_poly.pdbx_seq_one_letter_code
_entity_poly.pdbx_strand_id
1 'polypeptide(L)'
;MATNYLYGTVLTGEAVAANNRGENIGNTTTLQKVFHQDDLHTSVSAEAIRFAIRYRFQLQGLRVNRSYDGGLGKLVYVDEKRTGWDPSREVFVDDDLMGFMDAVAAAKEREEEEGDEAEDDADASGAKATGKKGKQAARPKARGKTTKRPSPLAVGRAVSLRPYRGELSYNAVSGDKTENKLSLYSAEMHTTEYQYSFGLNLGDVVDKRNIGHLVDAILDPPSVAGNHARFAYDFSPASIVLRLTHAHSSRIQNCFDHDEARRTYKVDRLLHRVQSGDVPAGELIVAGEIAATQAGSRLKELGATVLPGIAAAGVETRARIARLGGPFAAVAASGAGG
;
A
#
# COMPACT_ATOMS: atom_id res chain seq x y z
N MET A 1 -17.46 -3.55 21.18
CA MET A 1 -16.33 -4.52 21.22
C MET A 1 -15.04 -3.71 21.16
N ALA A 2 -13.97 -4.14 21.83
CA ALA A 2 -12.67 -3.49 21.68
C ALA A 2 -12.19 -3.61 20.23
N THR A 3 -11.85 -2.49 19.60
CA THR A 3 -11.29 -2.49 18.25
C THR A 3 -9.86 -3.02 18.31
N ASN A 4 -9.49 -3.90 17.38
CA ASN A 4 -8.16 -4.46 17.29
C ASN A 4 -7.50 -4.00 16.01
N TYR A 5 -6.25 -3.55 16.10
CA TYR A 5 -5.47 -3.07 14.98
C TYR A 5 -4.18 -3.87 14.86
N LEU A 6 -3.86 -4.25 13.62
CA LEU A 6 -2.52 -4.68 13.25
C LEU A 6 -1.85 -3.55 12.49
N TYR A 7 -0.83 -2.95 13.10
CA TYR A 7 0.06 -2.02 12.40
C TYR A 7 1.36 -2.71 12.05
N GLY A 8 1.99 -2.28 10.98
CA GLY A 8 3.33 -2.73 10.64
C GLY A 8 4.16 -1.68 9.95
N THR A 9 5.47 -1.80 10.11
CA THR A 9 6.48 -1.06 9.35
C THR A 9 7.46 -2.07 8.79
N VAL A 10 7.59 -2.05 7.47
CA VAL A 10 8.40 -2.98 6.68
C VAL A 10 9.62 -2.23 6.18
N LEU A 11 10.77 -2.89 6.22
CA LEU A 11 12.02 -2.46 5.60
C LEU A 11 12.47 -3.52 4.61
N THR A 12 12.67 -3.15 3.35
CA THR A 12 13.23 -4.03 2.32
C THR A 12 14.75 -4.15 2.47
N GLY A 13 15.36 -5.12 1.80
CA GLY A 13 16.82 -5.20 1.69
C GLY A 13 17.41 -4.06 0.87
N GLU A 14 18.71 -3.80 1.02
CA GLU A 14 19.43 -2.88 0.15
C GLU A 14 19.59 -3.52 -1.24
N ALA A 15 19.15 -2.80 -2.27
CA ALA A 15 19.36 -3.17 -3.67
C ALA A 15 19.33 -1.93 -4.56
N VAL A 16 19.68 -2.09 -5.84
CA VAL A 16 19.59 -1.03 -6.85
C VAL A 16 18.15 -0.92 -7.32
N ALA A 17 17.47 0.15 -6.92
CA ALA A 17 16.14 0.48 -7.37
C ALA A 17 16.20 1.32 -8.66
N ALA A 18 15.37 0.95 -9.62
CA ALA A 18 15.14 1.73 -10.84
C ALA A 18 13.71 1.47 -11.30
N ASN A 19 13.00 2.53 -11.66
CA ASN A 19 11.69 2.40 -12.29
C ASN A 19 11.91 2.32 -13.80
N ASN A 20 11.21 1.43 -14.50
CA ASN A 20 11.32 1.25 -15.95
C ASN A 20 9.98 1.34 -16.70
N ARG A 21 8.89 1.71 -16.02
CA ARG A 21 7.58 1.79 -16.66
C ARG A 21 6.76 2.92 -16.05
N GLY A 22 6.62 3.98 -16.83
CA GLY A 22 5.71 5.08 -16.52
C GLY A 22 6.00 6.23 -17.44
N GLU A 23 7.00 7.03 -17.07
CA GLU A 23 7.33 8.28 -17.73
C GLU A 23 8.83 8.33 -18.00
N ASN A 24 9.19 8.80 -19.19
CA ASN A 24 10.56 9.13 -19.55
C ASN A 24 10.63 10.64 -19.78
N ILE A 25 11.72 11.26 -19.34
CA ILE A 25 12.07 12.61 -19.75
C ILE A 25 13.10 12.48 -20.88
N GLY A 26 12.61 12.55 -22.12
CA GLY A 26 13.40 12.21 -23.30
C GLY A 26 13.82 10.74 -23.27
N ASN A 27 15.12 10.47 -23.28
CA ASN A 27 15.69 9.11 -23.19
C ASN A 27 16.06 8.69 -21.75
N THR A 28 15.69 9.49 -20.74
CA THR A 28 15.95 9.17 -19.34
C THR A 28 14.70 8.60 -18.69
N THR A 29 14.82 7.38 -18.18
CA THR A 29 13.80 6.79 -17.33
C THR A 29 13.98 7.28 -15.89
N THR A 30 12.89 7.71 -15.26
CA THR A 30 12.93 8.43 -13.98
C THR A 30 12.37 7.62 -12.82
N LEU A 31 12.92 7.88 -11.64
CA LEU A 31 12.38 7.41 -10.37
C LEU A 31 11.36 8.41 -9.82
N GLN A 32 10.29 7.90 -9.20
CA GLN A 32 9.41 8.76 -8.41
C GLN A 32 10.18 9.27 -7.20
N LYS A 33 10.06 10.58 -6.93
CA LYS A 33 10.79 11.24 -5.84
C LYS A 33 9.86 12.08 -4.99
N VAL A 34 10.26 12.29 -3.75
CA VAL A 34 9.56 13.09 -2.76
C VAL A 34 10.57 13.82 -1.89
N PHE A 35 10.15 14.93 -1.30
CA PHE A 35 10.88 15.46 -0.15
C PHE A 35 10.53 14.63 1.08
N HIS A 36 11.57 14.20 1.80
CA HIS A 36 11.44 13.63 3.12
C HIS A 36 12.48 14.28 4.02
N GLN A 37 12.00 14.93 5.09
CA GLN A 37 12.81 15.88 5.86
C GLN A 37 13.31 16.98 4.91
N ASP A 38 14.62 17.21 4.84
CA ASP A 38 15.23 18.25 4.01
C ASP A 38 15.85 17.70 2.72
N ASP A 39 15.75 16.39 2.50
CA ASP A 39 16.40 15.70 1.39
C ASP A 39 15.40 15.17 0.36
N LEU A 40 15.90 14.97 -0.86
CA LEU A 40 15.18 14.29 -1.92
C LEU A 40 15.32 12.78 -1.75
N HIS A 41 14.22 12.06 -1.68
CA HIS A 41 14.19 10.61 -1.54
C HIS A 41 13.43 9.98 -2.71
N THR A 42 13.81 8.76 -3.10
CA THR A 42 12.99 7.99 -4.05
C THR A 42 11.79 7.36 -3.37
N SER A 43 10.82 6.99 -4.18
CA SER A 43 9.49 6.60 -3.75
C SER A 43 8.96 5.40 -4.52
N VAL A 44 8.18 4.56 -3.84
CA VAL A 44 7.26 3.62 -4.48
C VAL A 44 5.85 3.85 -3.96
N SER A 45 4.88 3.99 -4.87
CA SER A 45 3.50 4.34 -4.53
C SER A 45 2.80 3.29 -3.67
N ALA A 46 1.87 3.74 -2.81
CA ALA A 46 1.04 2.83 -2.03
C ALA A 46 0.17 1.95 -2.94
N GLU A 47 -0.24 2.47 -4.10
CA GLU A 47 -1.01 1.75 -5.12
C GLU A 47 -0.21 0.59 -5.73
N ALA A 48 1.10 0.78 -5.97
CA ALA A 48 1.96 -0.28 -6.46
C ALA A 48 2.09 -1.43 -5.44
N ILE A 49 2.22 -1.09 -4.15
CA ILE A 49 2.25 -2.07 -3.06
C ILE A 49 0.89 -2.79 -2.95
N ARG A 50 -0.23 -2.05 -3.00
CA ARG A 50 -1.60 -2.61 -3.01
C ARG A 50 -1.86 -3.47 -4.24
N PHE A 51 -1.25 -3.15 -5.38
CA PHE A 51 -1.31 -4.00 -6.57
C PHE A 51 -0.58 -5.32 -6.32
N ALA A 52 0.66 -5.28 -5.83
CA ALA A 52 1.44 -6.49 -5.54
C ALA A 52 0.74 -7.41 -4.53
N ILE A 53 0.18 -6.86 -3.45
CA ILE A 53 -0.61 -7.63 -2.47
C ILE A 53 -1.79 -8.33 -3.16
N ARG A 54 -2.55 -7.63 -3.99
CA ARG A 54 -3.67 -8.23 -4.72
C ARG A 54 -3.21 -9.28 -5.72
N TYR A 55 -2.10 -9.02 -6.39
CA TYR A 55 -1.51 -9.97 -7.32
C TYR A 55 -1.06 -11.25 -6.58
N ARG A 56 -0.56 -11.14 -5.34
CA ARG A 56 -0.29 -12.31 -4.50
C ARG A 56 -1.55 -13.14 -4.26
N PHE A 57 -2.69 -12.50 -3.97
CA PHE A 57 -3.97 -13.20 -3.79
C PHE A 57 -4.40 -13.93 -5.06
N GLN A 58 -4.26 -13.30 -6.22
CA GLN A 58 -4.53 -13.93 -7.51
C GLN A 58 -3.62 -15.14 -7.74
N LEU A 59 -2.32 -15.03 -7.45
CA LEU A 59 -1.36 -16.14 -7.57
C LEU A 59 -1.67 -17.30 -6.62
N GLN A 60 -2.27 -17.03 -5.47
CA GLN A 60 -2.75 -18.04 -4.52
C GLN A 60 -4.09 -18.69 -4.95
N GLY A 61 -4.69 -18.26 -6.07
CA GLY A 61 -5.99 -18.75 -6.51
C GLY A 61 -7.17 -18.23 -5.69
N LEU A 62 -6.96 -17.18 -4.88
CA LEU A 62 -8.04 -16.58 -4.10
C LEU A 62 -8.99 -15.79 -5.01
N ARG A 63 -10.26 -15.72 -4.62
CA ARG A 63 -11.27 -14.93 -5.33
C ARG A 63 -11.00 -13.44 -5.18
N VAL A 64 -10.46 -12.83 -6.23
CA VAL A 64 -10.28 -11.38 -6.35
C VAL A 64 -11.31 -10.80 -7.33
N ASN A 65 -11.83 -9.61 -7.04
CA ASN A 65 -12.68 -8.89 -7.98
C ASN A 65 -11.85 -8.32 -9.13
N ARG A 66 -10.66 -7.78 -8.82
CA ARG A 66 -9.73 -7.20 -9.79
C ARG A 66 -8.53 -8.14 -10.01
N SER A 67 -8.33 -8.63 -11.22
CA SER A 67 -7.18 -9.48 -11.57
C SER A 67 -6.32 -8.82 -12.65
N TYR A 68 -5.03 -9.17 -12.70
CA TYR A 68 -4.14 -8.79 -13.78
C TYR A 68 -4.03 -9.93 -14.80
N ASP A 69 -4.34 -9.63 -16.05
CA ASP A 69 -4.13 -10.56 -17.17
C ASP A 69 -2.82 -10.20 -17.88
N GLY A 70 -1.83 -11.08 -17.77
CA GLY A 70 -0.52 -10.89 -18.39
C GLY A 70 -0.51 -11.00 -19.91
N GLY A 71 -1.48 -11.70 -20.51
CA GLY A 71 -1.62 -11.81 -21.97
C GLY A 71 -2.25 -10.55 -22.57
N LEU A 72 -3.19 -9.93 -21.85
CA LEU A 72 -3.83 -8.67 -22.27
C LEU A 72 -3.09 -7.42 -21.77
N GLY A 73 -2.16 -7.58 -20.83
CA GLY A 73 -1.41 -6.48 -20.23
C GLY A 73 -2.28 -5.49 -19.44
N LYS A 74 -3.46 -5.90 -18.97
CA LYS A 74 -4.46 -5.03 -18.34
C LYS A 74 -5.15 -5.67 -17.13
N LEU A 75 -5.85 -4.84 -16.37
CA LEU A 75 -6.71 -5.29 -15.30
C LEU A 75 -8.05 -5.79 -15.86
N VAL A 76 -8.56 -6.88 -15.29
CA VAL A 76 -9.86 -7.47 -15.56
C VAL A 76 -10.67 -7.46 -14.27
N TYR A 77 -11.99 -7.29 -14.38
CA TYR A 77 -12.89 -7.19 -13.25
C TYR A 77 -14.00 -8.25 -13.35
N VAL A 78 -14.35 -8.87 -12.23
CA VAL A 78 -15.55 -9.72 -12.13
C VAL A 78 -16.80 -8.85 -12.07
N ASP A 79 -16.78 -7.82 -11.22
CA ASP A 79 -17.78 -6.76 -11.16
C ASP A 79 -17.08 -5.39 -11.08
N GLU A 80 -16.89 -4.77 -12.25
CA GLU A 80 -16.28 -3.45 -12.38
C GLU A 80 -17.16 -2.34 -11.79
N LYS A 81 -18.48 -2.51 -11.75
CA LYS A 81 -19.39 -1.48 -11.24
C LYS A 81 -19.71 -1.66 -9.76
N ARG A 82 -19.30 -2.78 -9.14
CA ARG A 82 -19.62 -3.13 -7.74
C ARG A 82 -21.12 -2.93 -7.50
N THR A 83 -21.90 -3.60 -8.34
CA THR A 83 -23.36 -3.46 -8.45
C THR A 83 -24.10 -3.74 -7.13
N GLY A 84 -23.48 -4.45 -6.20
CA GLY A 84 -23.94 -4.57 -4.81
C GLY A 84 -22.83 -4.98 -3.84
N TRP A 85 -23.07 -4.76 -2.55
CA TRP A 85 -22.21 -5.22 -1.45
C TRP A 85 -23.06 -5.94 -0.40
N ASP A 86 -22.80 -7.23 -0.20
CA ASP A 86 -23.45 -8.04 0.82
C ASP A 86 -22.40 -8.78 1.65
N PRO A 87 -22.04 -8.28 2.85
CA PRO A 87 -21.03 -8.90 3.70
C PRO A 87 -21.50 -10.21 4.35
N SER A 88 -22.76 -10.63 4.16
CA SER A 88 -23.25 -11.93 4.62
C SER A 88 -22.90 -13.07 3.66
N ARG A 89 -22.48 -12.74 2.43
CA ARG A 89 -22.06 -13.70 1.41
C ARG A 89 -20.54 -13.81 1.35
N GLU A 90 -20.07 -14.72 0.52
CA GLU A 90 -18.65 -14.81 0.20
C GLU A 90 -18.19 -13.55 -0.54
N VAL A 91 -17.24 -12.84 0.05
CA VAL A 91 -16.67 -11.59 -0.45
C VAL A 91 -15.38 -11.83 -1.22
N PHE A 92 -15.06 -10.96 -2.18
CA PHE A 92 -13.74 -10.96 -2.81
C PHE A 92 -12.69 -10.46 -1.80
N VAL A 93 -11.54 -11.14 -1.73
CA VAL A 93 -10.50 -10.84 -0.74
C VAL A 93 -9.95 -9.41 -0.86
N ASP A 94 -9.83 -8.91 -2.09
CA ASP A 94 -9.34 -7.56 -2.35
C ASP A 94 -10.40 -6.50 -2.03
N ASP A 95 -11.67 -6.71 -2.36
CA ASP A 95 -12.75 -5.79 -1.96
C ASP A 95 -12.93 -5.77 -0.43
N ASP A 96 -12.77 -6.92 0.25
CA ASP A 96 -12.86 -7.02 1.70
C ASP A 96 -11.76 -6.20 2.40
N LEU A 97 -10.50 -6.39 1.99
CA LEU A 97 -9.33 -5.76 2.62
C LEU A 97 -9.03 -4.34 2.11
N MET A 98 -9.27 -4.09 0.82
CA MET A 98 -8.86 -2.85 0.13
C MET A 98 -10.02 -1.90 -0.14
N GLY A 99 -11.26 -2.33 0.09
CA GLY A 99 -12.44 -1.53 -0.18
C GLY A 99 -12.59 -1.15 -1.66
N PHE A 100 -13.66 -0.42 -1.93
CA PHE A 100 -13.98 0.08 -3.26
C PHE A 100 -14.98 1.24 -3.17
N MET A 101 -15.12 1.96 -4.26
CA MET A 101 -16.16 2.97 -4.44
C MET A 101 -16.60 2.94 -5.90
N ASP A 102 -17.89 2.80 -6.15
CA ASP A 102 -18.44 2.96 -7.49
C ASP A 102 -18.54 4.45 -7.83
N ALA A 103 -17.84 4.87 -8.89
CA ALA A 103 -17.78 6.26 -9.32
C ALA A 103 -18.99 6.69 -10.16
N VAL A 104 -19.90 5.79 -10.56
CA VAL A 104 -21.07 6.14 -11.39
C VAL A 104 -21.98 7.17 -10.70
N ALA A 105 -22.08 7.14 -9.38
CA ALA A 105 -22.81 8.17 -8.64
C ALA A 105 -22.10 9.54 -8.69
N ALA A 106 -20.76 9.55 -8.61
CA ALA A 106 -19.97 10.78 -8.68
C ALA A 106 -19.91 11.37 -10.09
N ALA A 107 -19.94 10.53 -11.14
CA ALA A 107 -20.04 10.98 -12.52
C ALA A 107 -21.40 11.63 -12.80
N LYS A 108 -22.50 11.02 -12.34
CA LYS A 108 -23.84 11.61 -12.47
C LYS A 108 -24.02 12.90 -11.68
N GLU A 109 -23.49 12.98 -10.46
CA GLU A 109 -23.52 14.23 -9.68
C GLU A 109 -22.72 15.34 -10.36
N ARG A 110 -21.57 15.04 -11.00
CA ARG A 110 -20.82 16.02 -11.81
C ARG A 110 -21.56 16.44 -13.08
N GLU A 111 -22.15 15.49 -13.80
CA GLU A 111 -22.95 15.78 -15.00
C GLU A 111 -24.17 16.67 -14.67
N GLU A 112 -24.79 16.47 -13.49
CA GLU A 112 -25.89 17.30 -13.00
C GLU A 112 -25.42 18.70 -12.53
N GLU A 113 -24.24 18.81 -11.92
CA GLU A 113 -23.63 20.10 -11.54
C GLU A 113 -23.18 20.92 -12.76
N GLU A 114 -22.54 20.29 -13.75
CA GLU A 114 -22.14 20.94 -15.01
C GLU A 114 -23.36 21.34 -15.87
N GLY A 115 -24.46 20.58 -15.78
CA GLY A 115 -25.73 20.90 -16.43
C GLY A 115 -26.45 22.11 -15.80
N ASP A 116 -26.42 22.23 -14.47
CA ASP A 116 -26.96 23.38 -13.74
C ASP A 116 -26.15 24.66 -14.05
N GLU A 117 -24.81 24.58 -14.12
CA GLU A 117 -23.94 25.72 -14.46
C GLU A 117 -24.13 26.20 -15.91
N ALA A 118 -24.38 25.29 -16.86
CA ALA A 118 -24.65 25.64 -18.25
C ALA A 118 -26.04 26.28 -18.46
N GLU A 119 -27.03 25.95 -17.63
CA GLU A 119 -28.34 26.62 -17.64
C GLU A 119 -28.29 28.01 -17.00
N ASP A 120 -27.47 28.22 -15.96
CA ASP A 120 -27.27 29.55 -15.34
C ASP A 120 -26.48 30.52 -16.24
N ASP A 121 -25.51 30.04 -17.04
CA ASP A 121 -24.75 30.89 -17.99
C ASP A 121 -25.59 31.31 -19.22
N ALA A 122 -26.61 30.53 -19.58
CA ALA A 122 -27.53 30.88 -20.66
C ALA A 122 -28.47 32.06 -20.30
N ASP A 123 -28.75 32.28 -19.01
CA ASP A 123 -29.57 33.39 -18.50
C ASP A 123 -28.76 34.72 -18.37
N ALA A 124 -27.43 34.67 -18.50
CA ALA A 124 -26.56 35.85 -18.51
C ALA A 124 -26.42 36.50 -19.90
N SER A 125 -26.77 35.79 -20.98
CA SER A 125 -26.79 36.33 -22.35
C SER A 125 -28.17 36.91 -22.70
N GLY A 126 -28.38 38.17 -22.34
CA GLY A 126 -29.69 38.84 -22.36
C GLY A 126 -30.46 38.74 -23.69
N ALA A 127 -31.48 37.87 -23.72
CA ALA A 127 -32.62 37.96 -24.61
C ALA A 127 -33.90 38.05 -23.77
N LYS A 128 -34.51 39.24 -23.74
CA LYS A 128 -35.74 39.53 -23.00
C LYS A 128 -36.89 38.61 -23.43
N ALA A 129 -37.41 37.80 -22.51
CA ALA A 129 -38.78 37.32 -22.55
C ALA A 129 -39.43 37.46 -21.16
N THR A 130 -40.52 38.23 -21.13
CA THR A 130 -41.32 38.60 -19.96
C THR A 130 -42.16 37.42 -19.45
N GLY A 131 -41.96 37.00 -18.20
CA GLY A 131 -42.81 35.99 -17.55
C GLY A 131 -42.62 35.87 -16.04
N LYS A 132 -43.69 36.12 -15.28
CA LYS A 132 -43.89 36.01 -13.82
C LYS A 132 -43.09 34.95 -13.05
N LYS A 133 -42.60 35.38 -11.87
CA LYS A 133 -42.10 34.58 -10.73
C LYS A 133 -42.84 33.25 -10.50
N GLY A 134 -42.09 32.17 -10.49
CA GLY A 134 -42.33 31.01 -9.63
C GLY A 134 -41.04 30.69 -8.88
N LYS A 135 -41.04 30.80 -7.54
CA LYS A 135 -39.99 30.19 -6.70
C LYS A 135 -40.07 28.68 -6.96
N GLN A 136 -39.23 28.14 -7.83
CA GLN A 136 -39.03 26.70 -7.88
C GLN A 136 -38.29 26.33 -6.60
N ALA A 137 -38.98 25.62 -5.72
CA ALA A 137 -38.34 24.94 -4.60
C ALA A 137 -37.21 24.08 -5.18
N ALA A 138 -35.99 24.23 -4.67
CA ALA A 138 -34.86 23.38 -5.00
C ALA A 138 -35.33 21.92 -4.98
N ARG A 139 -35.41 21.29 -6.15
CA ARG A 139 -35.70 19.86 -6.25
C ARG A 139 -34.62 19.15 -5.45
N PRO A 140 -34.97 18.23 -4.54
CA PRO A 140 -33.95 17.47 -3.82
C PRO A 140 -33.14 16.69 -4.86
N LYS A 141 -31.86 17.07 -5.04
CA LYS A 141 -30.92 16.36 -5.93
C LYS A 141 -30.98 14.88 -5.56
N ALA A 142 -31.29 14.03 -6.53
CA ALA A 142 -31.45 12.61 -6.32
C ALA A 142 -30.06 12.00 -6.11
N ARG A 143 -29.56 12.03 -4.88
CA ARG A 143 -28.27 11.40 -4.51
C ARG A 143 -28.21 10.00 -5.09
N GLY A 144 -27.31 9.80 -6.04
CA GLY A 144 -27.10 8.49 -6.64
C GLY A 144 -26.80 7.47 -5.55
N LYS A 145 -27.36 6.26 -5.65
CA LYS A 145 -26.98 5.17 -4.74
C LYS A 145 -25.52 4.80 -5.03
N THR A 146 -24.59 5.25 -4.20
CA THR A 146 -23.18 4.87 -4.27
C THR A 146 -22.95 3.56 -3.53
N THR A 147 -22.53 2.50 -4.21
CA THR A 147 -21.98 1.33 -3.54
C THR A 147 -20.54 1.63 -3.15
N LYS A 148 -20.26 1.63 -1.84
CA LYS A 148 -18.91 1.88 -1.32
C LYS A 148 -18.60 1.03 -0.11
N ARG A 149 -17.32 0.68 0.03
CA ARG A 149 -16.74 0.04 1.20
C ARG A 149 -15.42 0.75 1.53
N PRO A 150 -15.31 1.40 2.69
CA PRO A 150 -14.03 1.89 3.19
C PRO A 150 -13.04 0.74 3.31
N SER A 151 -11.78 0.98 2.94
CA SER A 151 -10.70 0.01 3.04
C SER A 151 -10.32 -0.21 4.52
N PRO A 152 -10.44 -1.44 5.08
CA PRO A 152 -9.87 -1.74 6.39
C PRO A 152 -8.35 -1.61 6.43
N LEU A 153 -7.69 -1.80 5.29
CA LEU A 153 -6.25 -1.69 5.12
C LEU A 153 -5.82 -0.30 4.63
N ALA A 154 -4.98 0.38 5.39
CA ALA A 154 -4.22 1.54 4.96
C ALA A 154 -2.77 1.11 4.65
N VAL A 155 -2.24 1.56 3.51
CA VAL A 155 -0.84 1.33 3.11
C VAL A 155 -0.20 2.69 2.82
N GLY A 156 0.93 2.95 3.44
CA GLY A 156 1.74 4.14 3.19
C GLY A 156 2.64 3.95 1.97
N ARG A 157 3.06 5.07 1.40
CA ARG A 157 4.07 5.11 0.34
C ARG A 157 5.40 4.60 0.88
N ALA A 158 6.12 3.83 0.07
CA ALA A 158 7.49 3.43 0.38
C ALA A 158 8.44 4.60 0.08
N VAL A 159 9.33 4.89 1.03
CA VAL A 159 10.34 5.96 0.93
C VAL A 159 11.71 5.35 1.16
N SER A 160 12.69 5.74 0.34
CA SER A 160 14.07 5.29 0.52
C SER A 160 14.59 5.75 1.88
N LEU A 161 15.37 4.91 2.58
CA LEU A 161 16.03 5.37 3.81
C LEU A 161 17.19 6.34 3.51
N ARG A 162 17.80 6.22 2.33
CA ARG A 162 18.92 7.05 1.90
C ARG A 162 18.43 8.20 1.01
N PRO A 163 19.03 9.40 1.11
CA PRO A 163 18.79 10.48 0.17
C PRO A 163 19.23 10.10 -1.24
N TYR A 164 18.39 10.42 -2.22
CA TYR A 164 18.71 10.28 -3.64
C TYR A 164 19.65 11.39 -4.09
N ARG A 165 20.82 11.00 -4.60
CA ARG A 165 21.90 11.92 -4.99
C ARG A 165 22.01 12.18 -6.50
N GLY A 166 21.00 11.79 -7.28
CA GLY A 166 21.00 12.01 -8.73
C GLY A 166 21.81 10.96 -9.51
N GLU A 167 21.87 9.73 -9.01
CA GLU A 167 22.62 8.65 -9.67
C GLU A 167 21.96 8.25 -11.00
N LEU A 168 22.77 8.23 -12.06
CA LEU A 168 22.37 7.94 -13.43
C LEU A 168 23.26 6.83 -14.00
N SER A 169 22.63 5.87 -14.66
CA SER A 169 23.32 4.93 -15.54
C SER A 169 23.14 5.32 -17.00
N TYR A 170 24.15 5.03 -17.81
CA TYR A 170 24.08 5.08 -19.27
C TYR A 170 24.12 3.66 -19.80
N ASN A 171 23.08 3.30 -20.54
CA ASN A 171 22.88 1.96 -21.05
C ASN A 171 22.82 1.99 -22.57
N ALA A 172 23.23 0.89 -23.19
CA ALA A 172 23.18 0.72 -24.63
C ALA A 172 22.34 -0.50 -25.03
N VAL A 173 21.67 -0.42 -26.18
CA VAL A 173 21.09 -1.58 -26.85
C VAL A 173 22.04 -1.99 -27.99
N SER A 174 22.37 -3.28 -28.09
CA SER A 174 23.15 -3.82 -29.20
C SER A 174 22.35 -3.75 -30.51
N GLY A 175 22.96 -3.26 -31.59
CA GLY A 175 22.35 -3.20 -32.93
C GLY A 175 22.86 -2.02 -33.76
N ASP A 176 22.38 -1.92 -35.01
CA ASP A 176 22.72 -0.81 -35.90
C ASP A 176 22.08 0.51 -35.45
N LYS A 177 22.88 1.58 -35.41
CA LYS A 177 22.38 2.93 -35.21
C LYS A 177 21.62 3.38 -36.45
N THR A 178 20.33 3.06 -36.54
CA THR A 178 19.44 3.70 -37.53
C THR A 178 19.12 5.13 -37.08
N GLU A 179 19.12 6.10 -38.01
CA GLU A 179 18.60 7.45 -37.75
C GLU A 179 17.26 7.38 -37.01
N ASN A 180 17.10 8.21 -35.97
CA ASN A 180 15.95 8.27 -35.05
C ASN A 180 15.76 7.11 -34.05
N LYS A 181 16.70 6.16 -33.93
CA LYS A 181 16.76 5.23 -32.78
C LYS A 181 18.11 5.36 -32.09
N LEU A 182 18.17 6.22 -31.07
CA LEU A 182 19.33 6.26 -30.19
C LEU A 182 19.45 4.91 -29.48
N SER A 183 20.52 4.18 -29.78
CA SER A 183 20.90 2.95 -29.08
C SER A 183 21.45 3.22 -27.67
N LEU A 184 21.35 4.46 -27.17
CA LEU A 184 21.78 4.90 -25.85
C LEU A 184 20.58 5.49 -25.10
N TYR A 185 20.41 5.05 -23.86
CA TYR A 185 19.41 5.55 -22.93
C TYR A 185 20.02 5.71 -21.54
N SER A 186 19.41 6.57 -20.72
CA SER A 186 19.80 6.76 -19.32
C SER A 186 18.71 6.26 -18.40
N ALA A 187 19.09 5.78 -17.22
CA ALA A 187 18.13 5.42 -16.19
C ALA A 187 18.61 5.96 -14.85
N GLU A 188 17.71 6.65 -14.14
CA GLU A 188 17.90 6.98 -12.73
C GLU A 188 17.93 5.68 -11.93
N MET A 189 18.95 5.58 -11.08
CA MET A 189 19.18 4.43 -10.21
C MET A 189 19.32 4.90 -8.78
N HIS A 190 18.95 4.06 -7.83
CA HIS A 190 19.18 4.38 -6.44
C HIS A 190 19.45 3.12 -5.62
N THR A 191 20.67 3.01 -5.09
CA THR A 191 21.02 1.95 -4.15
C THR A 191 20.49 2.29 -2.77
N THR A 192 19.39 1.65 -2.34
CA THR A 192 18.72 1.94 -1.07
C THR A 192 17.84 0.80 -0.59
N GLU A 193 17.53 0.81 0.70
CA GLU A 193 16.36 0.16 1.28
C GLU A 193 15.13 1.06 1.14
N TYR A 194 13.94 0.48 1.02
CA TYR A 194 12.66 1.18 1.15
C TYR A 194 11.98 0.81 2.45
N GLN A 195 11.40 1.80 3.10
CA GLN A 195 10.51 1.61 4.24
C GLN A 195 9.09 2.04 3.89
N TYR A 196 8.11 1.25 4.31
CA TYR A 196 6.69 1.64 4.31
C TYR A 196 5.97 1.12 5.54
N SER A 197 4.83 1.74 5.87
CA SER A 197 3.98 1.30 6.97
C SER A 197 2.58 0.94 6.49
N PHE A 198 1.91 0.06 7.21
CA PHE A 198 0.51 -0.28 6.98
C PHE A 198 -0.25 -0.33 8.30
N GLY A 199 -1.58 -0.25 8.20
CA GLY A 199 -2.49 -0.43 9.31
C GLY A 199 -3.74 -1.16 8.86
N LEU A 200 -4.16 -2.17 9.61
CA LEU A 200 -5.35 -2.94 9.35
C LEU A 200 -6.29 -2.86 10.56
N ASN A 201 -7.51 -2.37 10.35
CA ASN A 201 -8.57 -2.56 11.33
C ASN A 201 -9.09 -4.01 11.22
N LEU A 202 -8.74 -4.84 12.21
CA LEU A 202 -9.14 -6.25 12.20
C LEU A 202 -10.65 -6.42 12.32
N GLY A 203 -11.33 -5.47 12.97
CA GLY A 203 -12.79 -5.49 13.16
C GLY A 203 -13.55 -5.40 11.85
N ASP A 204 -13.08 -4.55 10.92
CA ASP A 204 -13.81 -4.21 9.69
C ASP A 204 -13.64 -5.26 8.58
N VAL A 205 -12.66 -6.16 8.69
CA VAL A 205 -12.49 -7.30 7.76
C VAL A 205 -13.66 -8.26 7.92
N VAL A 206 -14.40 -8.56 6.84
CA VAL A 206 -15.58 -9.43 6.91
C VAL A 206 -15.15 -10.87 7.15
N ASP A 207 -14.30 -11.42 6.28
CA ASP A 207 -13.78 -12.77 6.43
C ASP A 207 -12.41 -12.71 7.12
N LYS A 208 -12.36 -13.15 8.38
CA LYS A 208 -11.13 -13.08 9.17
C LYS A 208 -9.99 -13.90 8.57
N ARG A 209 -10.25 -14.91 7.73
CA ARG A 209 -9.20 -15.66 7.03
C ARG A 209 -8.34 -14.76 6.13
N ASN A 210 -8.96 -13.71 5.56
CA ASN A 210 -8.29 -12.72 4.71
C ASN A 210 -7.17 -11.97 5.43
N ILE A 211 -7.23 -11.85 6.76
CA ILE A 211 -6.15 -11.26 7.57
C ILE A 211 -4.87 -12.08 7.40
N GLY A 212 -4.96 -13.41 7.41
CA GLY A 212 -3.80 -14.27 7.24
C GLY A 212 -3.22 -14.19 5.82
N HIS A 213 -4.08 -14.17 4.79
CA HIS A 213 -3.64 -13.95 3.41
C HIS A 213 -2.91 -12.62 3.23
N LEU A 214 -3.38 -11.54 3.88
CA LEU A 214 -2.68 -10.27 3.88
C LEU A 214 -1.31 -10.37 4.54
N VAL A 215 -1.22 -11.02 5.71
CA VAL A 215 0.07 -11.22 6.39
C VAL A 215 1.04 -11.94 5.46
N ASP A 216 0.62 -13.02 4.80
CA ASP A 216 1.48 -13.74 3.86
C ASP A 216 1.90 -12.87 2.67
N ALA A 217 0.98 -12.06 2.13
CA ALA A 217 1.28 -11.16 1.02
C ALA A 217 2.21 -9.99 1.37
N ILE A 218 2.32 -9.61 2.65
CA ILE A 218 3.27 -8.60 3.13
C ILE A 218 4.65 -9.21 3.35
N LEU A 219 4.71 -10.46 3.82
CA LEU A 219 5.96 -11.16 4.12
C LEU A 219 6.64 -11.72 2.87
N ASP A 220 5.85 -12.08 1.86
CA ASP A 220 6.30 -12.63 0.59
C ASP A 220 5.53 -11.99 -0.59
N PRO A 221 5.77 -10.69 -0.85
CA PRO A 221 5.13 -9.99 -1.95
C PRO A 221 5.73 -10.41 -3.30
N PRO A 222 4.94 -10.47 -4.38
CA PRO A 222 5.49 -10.51 -5.73
C PRO A 222 6.16 -9.16 -6.06
N SER A 223 6.69 -9.03 -7.27
CA SER A 223 7.33 -7.80 -7.72
C SER A 223 6.44 -6.56 -7.54
N VAL A 224 7.01 -5.51 -6.94
CA VAL A 224 6.35 -4.22 -6.70
C VAL A 224 6.84 -3.18 -7.73
N ALA A 225 5.97 -2.25 -8.10
CA ALA A 225 6.29 -1.09 -8.96
C ALA A 225 6.83 -1.42 -10.36
N GLY A 226 6.44 -2.57 -10.92
CA GLY A 226 6.85 -2.93 -12.28
C GLY A 226 8.34 -3.24 -12.41
N ASN A 227 8.95 -3.71 -11.31
CA ASN A 227 10.31 -4.25 -11.26
C ASN A 227 10.60 -5.09 -12.51
N HIS A 228 11.30 -4.51 -13.48
CA HIS A 228 11.57 -5.15 -14.75
C HIS A 228 12.76 -6.09 -14.55
N ALA A 229 12.83 -7.20 -15.28
CA ALA A 229 13.88 -8.22 -15.16
C ALA A 229 15.35 -7.73 -15.20
N ARG A 230 15.59 -6.45 -15.56
CA ARG A 230 16.92 -5.82 -15.56
C ARG A 230 17.33 -5.25 -14.20
N PHE A 231 16.36 -4.86 -13.38
CA PHE A 231 16.55 -4.35 -12.03
C PHE A 231 15.70 -5.21 -11.12
N ALA A 232 16.29 -6.27 -10.57
CA ALA A 232 15.60 -7.21 -9.71
C ALA A 232 15.62 -6.70 -8.26
N TYR A 233 14.86 -5.65 -7.97
CA TYR A 233 14.71 -5.16 -6.60
C TYR A 233 13.74 -6.06 -5.81
N ASP A 234 14.23 -6.81 -4.83
CA ASP A 234 13.37 -7.62 -3.98
C ASP A 234 12.65 -6.73 -2.95
N PHE A 235 11.31 -6.72 -3.01
CA PHE A 235 10.47 -5.96 -2.08
C PHE A 235 10.08 -6.77 -0.84
N SER A 236 10.59 -8.00 -0.71
CA SER A 236 10.44 -8.79 0.51
C SER A 236 11.09 -8.09 1.72
N PRO A 237 10.56 -8.26 2.94
CA PRO A 237 11.12 -7.62 4.12
C PRO A 237 12.52 -8.17 4.46
N ALA A 238 13.52 -7.30 4.60
CA ALA A 238 14.74 -7.62 5.35
C ALA A 238 14.50 -7.54 6.86
N SER A 239 13.66 -6.58 7.27
CA SER A 239 13.17 -6.43 8.64
C SER A 239 11.72 -5.95 8.69
N ILE A 240 11.03 -6.32 9.77
CA ILE A 240 9.65 -5.90 10.01
C ILE A 240 9.39 -5.65 11.50
N VAL A 241 8.63 -4.60 11.79
CA VAL A 241 8.06 -4.32 13.11
C VAL A 241 6.55 -4.37 12.97
N LEU A 242 5.90 -5.25 13.72
CA LEU A 242 4.45 -5.39 13.80
C LEU A 242 3.99 -5.03 15.20
N ARG A 243 2.80 -4.43 15.30
CA ARG A 243 2.15 -4.08 16.55
C ARG A 243 0.69 -4.49 16.52
N LEU A 244 0.31 -5.40 17.41
CA LEU A 244 -1.09 -5.77 17.64
C LEU A 244 -1.59 -5.02 18.88
N THR A 245 -2.57 -4.12 18.70
CA THR A 245 -2.99 -3.20 19.77
C THR A 245 -4.47 -2.85 19.68
N HIS A 246 -5.00 -2.28 20.76
CA HIS A 246 -6.31 -1.61 20.79
C HIS A 246 -6.22 -0.10 20.51
N ALA A 247 -5.01 0.46 20.48
CA ALA A 247 -4.81 1.87 20.22
C ALA A 247 -5.10 2.23 18.75
N HIS A 248 -5.80 3.34 18.53
CA HIS A 248 -6.07 3.87 17.18
C HIS A 248 -4.83 4.46 16.47
N SER A 249 -3.69 4.57 17.17
CA SER A 249 -2.45 5.11 16.63
C SER A 249 -1.36 4.05 16.59
N SER A 250 -0.65 3.95 15.47
CA SER A 250 0.38 2.94 15.26
C SER A 250 1.59 3.16 16.17
N ARG A 251 2.06 4.42 16.29
CA ARG A 251 3.31 4.82 16.97
C ARG A 251 4.56 4.03 16.57
N ILE A 252 4.50 3.26 15.49
CA ILE A 252 5.63 2.51 14.93
C ILE A 252 5.92 2.90 13.47
N GLN A 253 5.16 3.84 12.93
CA GLN A 253 5.35 4.31 11.56
C GLN A 253 6.74 4.96 11.39
N ASN A 254 7.38 4.65 10.26
CA ASN A 254 8.71 5.15 9.87
C ASN A 254 9.76 5.02 11.00
N CYS A 255 9.84 3.82 11.59
CA CYS A 255 10.69 3.57 12.75
C CYS A 255 12.12 3.15 12.41
N PHE A 256 12.41 2.77 11.16
CA PHE A 256 13.74 2.49 10.67
C PHE A 256 14.40 3.76 10.14
N ASP A 257 15.67 3.93 10.49
CA ASP A 257 16.58 4.92 9.94
C ASP A 257 17.86 4.20 9.46
N HIS A 258 18.50 4.69 8.41
CA HIS A 258 19.77 4.13 7.94
C HIS A 258 20.91 4.51 8.91
N ASP A 259 21.80 3.55 9.20
CA ASP A 259 23.03 3.73 9.95
C ASP A 259 24.22 3.67 8.97
N GLU A 260 24.62 4.84 8.46
CA GLU A 260 25.73 4.98 7.52
C GLU A 260 27.05 4.41 8.07
N ALA A 261 27.30 4.51 9.38
CA ALA A 261 28.57 4.10 9.97
C ALA A 261 28.72 2.57 10.01
N ARG A 262 27.62 1.87 10.26
CA ARG A 262 27.60 0.41 10.34
C ARG A 262 27.10 -0.28 9.07
N ARG A 263 26.64 0.49 8.08
CA ARG A 263 25.97 0.00 6.86
C ARG A 263 24.85 -0.97 7.20
N THR A 264 23.97 -0.53 8.09
CA THR A 264 22.79 -1.25 8.56
C THR A 264 21.69 -0.24 8.87
N TYR A 265 20.71 -0.59 9.67
CA TYR A 265 19.63 0.29 10.09
C TYR A 265 19.41 0.21 11.60
N LYS A 266 18.84 1.30 12.11
CA LYS A 266 18.55 1.50 13.53
C LYS A 266 17.08 1.82 13.73
N VAL A 267 16.63 1.66 14.96
CA VAL A 267 15.22 1.88 15.36
C VAL A 267 15.12 2.74 16.62
N ASP A 268 15.98 3.76 16.72
CA ASP A 268 16.11 4.62 17.91
C ASP A 268 14.77 5.23 18.33
N ARG A 269 13.97 5.69 17.35
CA ARG A 269 12.62 6.25 17.59
C ARG A 269 11.67 5.23 18.20
N LEU A 270 11.73 3.97 17.77
CA LEU A 270 10.92 2.90 18.36
C LEU A 270 11.40 2.57 19.77
N LEU A 271 12.70 2.42 19.97
CA LEU A 271 13.30 2.16 21.28
C LEU A 271 12.88 3.21 22.30
N HIS A 272 12.97 4.50 21.94
CA HIS A 272 12.54 5.58 22.79
C HIS A 272 11.05 5.48 23.16
N ARG A 273 10.18 5.18 22.20
CA ARG A 273 8.72 5.01 22.44
C ARG A 273 8.39 3.81 23.31
N VAL A 274 9.20 2.75 23.25
CA VAL A 274 9.03 1.59 24.13
C VAL A 274 9.50 1.93 25.54
N GLN A 275 10.65 2.60 25.68
CA GLN A 275 11.21 3.01 26.96
C GLN A 275 10.35 4.06 27.68
N SER A 276 9.71 4.96 26.94
CA SER A 276 8.77 5.96 27.49
C SER A 276 7.42 5.37 27.89
N GLY A 277 7.11 4.14 27.48
CA GLY A 277 5.80 3.51 27.69
C GLY A 277 4.72 3.92 26.67
N ASP A 278 5.05 4.71 25.66
CA ASP A 278 4.12 5.10 24.58
C ASP A 278 3.69 3.89 23.72
N VAL A 279 4.59 2.91 23.60
CA VAL A 279 4.39 1.64 22.90
C VAL A 279 4.72 0.49 23.86
N PRO A 280 3.71 -0.24 24.36
CA PRO A 280 3.96 -1.42 25.18
C PRO A 280 4.75 -2.47 24.41
N ALA A 281 5.90 -2.90 24.95
CA ALA A 281 6.78 -3.85 24.28
C ALA A 281 6.07 -5.18 23.96
N GLY A 282 5.18 -5.64 24.85
CA GLY A 282 4.42 -6.87 24.66
C GLY A 282 3.50 -6.86 23.43
N GLU A 283 3.12 -5.69 22.91
CA GLU A 283 2.33 -5.57 21.67
C GLU A 283 3.17 -5.80 20.41
N LEU A 284 4.51 -5.75 20.53
CA LEU A 284 5.43 -5.78 19.40
C LEU A 284 5.87 -7.19 19.02
N ILE A 285 5.91 -7.42 17.71
CA ILE A 285 6.66 -8.49 17.06
C ILE A 285 7.69 -7.82 16.16
N VAL A 286 8.95 -8.12 16.36
CA VAL A 286 10.08 -7.55 15.62
C VAL A 286 10.83 -8.70 14.97
N ALA A 287 11.09 -8.63 13.68
CA ALA A 287 11.72 -9.75 12.99
C ALA A 287 12.61 -9.36 11.82
N GLY A 288 13.42 -10.32 11.41
CA GLY A 288 14.41 -10.18 10.34
C GLY A 288 15.77 -9.80 10.89
N GLU A 289 16.60 -9.24 10.02
CA GLU A 289 17.97 -8.81 10.33
C GLU A 289 18.08 -7.87 11.56
N ILE A 290 17.06 -7.04 11.86
CA ILE A 290 17.00 -6.21 13.08
C ILE A 290 17.15 -7.04 14.36
N ALA A 291 16.71 -8.30 14.35
CA ALA A 291 16.80 -9.20 15.49
C ALA A 291 18.24 -9.50 15.92
N ALA A 292 19.19 -9.43 14.98
CA ALA A 292 20.61 -9.65 15.23
C ALA A 292 21.35 -8.40 15.71
N THR A 293 20.69 -7.24 15.74
CA THR A 293 21.30 -5.97 16.14
C THR A 293 21.24 -5.75 17.66
N GLN A 294 22.02 -4.78 18.15
CA GLN A 294 21.92 -4.31 19.53
C GLN A 294 20.51 -3.78 19.85
N ALA A 295 19.87 -3.12 18.88
CA ALA A 295 18.51 -2.62 19.04
C ALA A 295 17.49 -3.76 19.20
N GLY A 296 17.62 -4.82 18.40
CA GLY A 296 16.81 -6.04 18.53
C GLY A 296 16.98 -6.69 19.90
N SER A 297 18.21 -6.82 20.37
CA SER A 297 18.52 -7.35 21.72
C SER A 297 17.86 -6.50 22.80
N ARG A 298 17.97 -5.17 22.70
CA ARG A 298 17.36 -4.24 23.65
C ARG A 298 15.84 -4.29 23.65
N LEU A 299 15.19 -4.40 22.48
CA LEU A 299 13.74 -4.56 22.38
C LEU A 299 13.28 -5.86 23.03
N LYS A 300 14.06 -6.94 22.89
CA LYS A 300 13.80 -8.23 23.55
C LYS A 300 13.85 -8.11 25.07
N GLU A 301 14.87 -7.45 25.60
CA GLU A 301 14.99 -7.17 27.05
C GLU A 301 13.81 -6.35 27.60
N LEU A 302 13.28 -5.43 26.79
CA LEU A 302 12.11 -4.62 27.14
C LEU A 302 10.79 -5.39 27.05
N GLY A 303 10.79 -6.63 26.55
CA GLY A 303 9.62 -7.51 26.49
C GLY A 303 8.97 -7.63 25.11
N ALA A 304 9.58 -7.11 24.05
CA ALA A 304 9.12 -7.35 22.68
C ALA A 304 9.43 -8.78 22.24
N THR A 305 8.57 -9.35 21.39
CA THR A 305 8.89 -10.63 20.75
C THR A 305 9.80 -10.39 19.57
N VAL A 306 11.05 -10.86 19.67
CA VAL A 306 12.08 -10.66 18.65
C VAL A 306 12.43 -11.99 18.01
N LEU A 307 12.24 -12.09 16.70
CA LEU A 307 12.35 -13.33 15.92
C LEU A 307 13.39 -13.18 14.81
N PRO A 308 14.26 -14.17 14.56
CA PRO A 308 15.30 -14.03 13.54
C PRO A 308 14.74 -13.99 12.10
N GLY A 309 13.66 -14.74 11.82
CA GLY A 309 13.11 -14.89 10.47
C GLY A 309 11.77 -14.19 10.26
N ILE A 310 11.57 -13.65 9.05
CA ILE A 310 10.32 -13.00 8.61
C ILE A 310 9.13 -13.97 8.63
N ALA A 311 9.33 -15.21 8.17
CA ALA A 311 8.27 -16.24 8.19
C ALA A 311 7.77 -16.54 9.62
N ALA A 312 8.67 -16.57 10.61
CA ALA A 312 8.30 -16.77 12.00
C ALA A 312 7.45 -15.61 12.54
N ALA A 313 7.68 -14.39 12.08
CA ALA A 313 6.85 -13.24 12.41
C ALA A 313 5.41 -13.41 11.93
N GLY A 314 5.21 -13.98 10.74
CA GLY A 314 3.89 -14.29 10.21
C GLY A 314 3.14 -15.30 11.06
N VAL A 315 3.81 -16.38 11.45
CA VAL A 315 3.25 -17.41 12.35
C VAL A 315 2.85 -16.79 13.69
N GLU A 316 3.74 -16.03 14.33
CA GLU A 316 3.43 -15.39 15.62
C GLU A 316 2.30 -14.36 15.49
N THR A 317 2.28 -13.58 14.40
CA THR A 317 1.21 -12.61 14.15
C THR A 317 -0.15 -13.29 14.04
N ARG A 318 -0.26 -14.35 13.24
CA ARG A 318 -1.49 -15.14 13.12
C ARG A 318 -1.89 -15.75 14.46
N ALA A 319 -0.93 -16.29 15.21
CA ALA A 319 -1.17 -16.88 16.52
C ALA A 319 -1.68 -15.85 17.54
N ARG A 320 -1.15 -14.62 17.56
CA ARG A 320 -1.64 -13.55 18.43
C ARG A 320 -3.04 -13.08 18.07
N ILE A 321 -3.32 -12.95 16.78
CA ILE A 321 -4.66 -12.56 16.31
C ILE A 321 -5.67 -13.65 16.64
N ALA A 322 -5.33 -14.92 16.42
CA ALA A 322 -6.21 -16.05 16.77
C ALA A 322 -6.51 -16.10 18.28
N ARG A 323 -5.55 -15.73 19.13
CA ARG A 323 -5.73 -15.63 20.60
C ARG A 323 -6.74 -14.55 21.02
N LEU A 324 -7.10 -13.61 20.15
CA LEU A 324 -8.20 -12.66 20.43
C LEU A 324 -9.57 -13.38 20.51
N GLY A 325 -9.67 -14.60 20.00
CA GLY A 325 -10.85 -15.45 20.10
C GLY A 325 -11.99 -15.09 19.14
N GLY A 326 -13.13 -15.75 19.32
CA GLY A 326 -14.32 -15.55 18.48
C GLY A 326 -14.02 -15.76 16.99
N PRO A 327 -14.43 -14.85 16.10
CA PRO A 327 -14.21 -14.99 14.66
C PRO A 327 -12.73 -14.95 14.26
N PHE A 328 -11.84 -14.42 15.11
CA PHE A 328 -10.41 -14.33 14.80
C PHE A 328 -9.67 -15.67 14.87
N ALA A 329 -10.25 -16.70 15.50
CA ALA A 329 -9.66 -18.04 15.52
C ALA A 329 -9.42 -18.60 14.10
N ALA A 330 -10.22 -18.18 13.12
CA ALA A 330 -10.08 -18.59 11.71
C ALA A 330 -8.76 -18.12 11.06
N VAL A 331 -8.08 -17.12 11.64
CA VAL A 331 -6.80 -16.60 11.12
C VAL A 331 -5.67 -17.64 11.21
N ALA A 332 -5.76 -18.60 12.13
CA ALA A 332 -4.75 -19.65 12.27
C ALA A 332 -4.76 -20.65 11.09
N ALA A 333 -5.89 -20.81 10.40
CA ALA A 333 -6.08 -21.85 9.39
C ALA A 333 -5.55 -21.49 7.99
N SER A 334 -5.23 -20.21 7.73
CA SER A 334 -4.85 -19.73 6.38
C SER A 334 -3.40 -20.02 5.97
N GLY A 335 -2.60 -20.68 6.81
CA GLY A 335 -1.18 -20.99 6.55
C GLY A 335 -0.87 -22.41 6.05
N ALA A 336 -1.88 -23.22 5.71
CA ALA A 336 -1.70 -24.61 5.27
C ALA A 336 -2.19 -24.81 3.82
N GLY A 337 -1.50 -24.18 2.87
CA GLY A 337 -1.70 -24.40 1.44
C GLY A 337 -0.43 -23.98 0.72
N GLY A 338 0.44 -24.95 0.46
CA GLY A 338 1.64 -24.78 -0.37
C GLY A 338 1.29 -24.58 -1.84
#